data_AF-A0A2N1MV81-F1
#
_entry.id   AF-A0A2N1MV81-F1
#
_cell.length_a   1.000
_cell.length_b   1.000
_cell.length_c   1.000
_cell.angle_alpha   90.00
_cell.angle_beta   90.00
_cell.angle_gamma   90.00
#
_symmetry.space_group_name_H-M   'P 1'
#
loop_
_entity.id
_entity.type
_entity.pdbx_description
1 polymer ?
#
loop_
_entity_poly.entity_id
_entity_poly.type
_entity_poly.pdbx_seq_one_letter_code
_entity_poly.pdbx_strand_id
1 'polypeptide(L)' 'SSESMTIDECFDNCREGNYKYAGLEARTQCFCRNSYSPIGRNQGSDYCSASCPGDNSQLCGG' A
#
# COMPACT_ATOMS: atom_id res chain seq x y z
N SER A 1 6.62 9.37 2.97
CA SER A 1 6.42 8.22 3.86
C SER A 1 5.71 8.73 5.10
N SER A 2 4.72 7.98 5.60
CA SER A 2 3.97 8.29 6.82
C SER A 2 4.31 7.27 7.91
N GLU A 3 4.69 7.75 9.11
CA GLU A 3 4.97 6.92 10.28
C GLU A 3 3.69 6.42 10.98
N SER A 4 2.51 6.82 10.50
CA SER A 4 1.21 6.35 10.98
C SER A 4 0.41 5.60 9.91
N MET A 5 1.05 5.21 8.80
CA MET A 5 0.39 4.56 7.66
C MET A 5 -0.42 3.33 8.09
N THR A 6 -1.63 3.22 7.55
CA THR A 6 -2.51 2.04 7.58
C THR A 6 -3.04 1.73 6.18
N ILE A 7 -3.64 0.54 6.01
CA ILE A 7 -4.35 0.19 4.78
C ILE A 7 -5.48 1.17 4.50
N ASP A 8 -6.25 1.51 5.54
CA ASP A 8 -7.39 2.42 5.44
C ASP A 8 -6.95 3.83 5.02
N GLU A 9 -5.85 4.35 5.60
CA GLU A 9 -5.30 5.67 5.24
C GLU A 9 -4.92 5.75 3.76
N CYS A 10 -4.23 4.72 3.24
CA CYS A 10 -3.86 4.67 1.84
C CYS A 10 -5.07 4.51 0.92
N PHE A 11 -6.02 3.66 1.31
CA PHE A 11 -7.24 3.43 0.54
C PHE A 11 -8.08 4.71 0.44
N ASP A 12 -8.29 5.41 1.56
CA ASP A 12 -9.05 6.67 1.57
C ASP A 12 -8.36 7.75 0.76
N ASN A 13 -7.03 7.89 0.87
CA ASN A 13 -6.27 8.83 0.04
C ASN A 13 -6.48 8.57 -1.47
N CYS A 14 -6.37 7.32 -1.90
CA CYS A 14 -6.58 6.96 -3.30
C CYS A 14 -8.04 7.14 -3.74
N ARG A 15 -8.99 6.86 -2.85
CA ARG A 15 -10.41 7.06 -3.10
C ARG A 15 -10.76 8.53 -3.28
N GLU A 16 -10.24 9.42 -2.45
CA GLU A 16 -10.40 10.88 -2.59
C GLU A 16 -9.84 11.39 -3.93
N GLY A 17 -8.74 10.78 -4.39
CA GLY A 17 -8.15 11.05 -5.71
C GLY A 17 -8.89 10.42 -6.90
N ASN A 18 -10.03 9.74 -6.69
CA ASN A 18 -10.77 8.99 -7.72
C ASN A 18 -9.92 7.92 -8.44
N TYR A 19 -8.98 7.30 -7.73
CA TYR A 19 -8.20 6.18 -8.25
C TYR A 19 -8.93 4.84 -8.01
N LYS A 20 -8.74 3.88 -8.92
CA LYS A 20 -9.35 2.54 -8.82
C LYS A 20 -8.61 1.58 -7.89
N TYR A 21 -7.30 1.78 -7.72
CA TYR A 21 -6.43 0.88 -6.98
C TYR A 21 -5.55 1.66 -6.01
N ALA A 22 -5.35 1.09 -4.83
CA ALA A 22 -4.37 1.51 -3.84
C ALA A 22 -3.34 0.38 -3.65
N GLY A 23 -2.07 0.75 -3.50
CA GLY A 23 -0.97 -0.19 -3.26
C GLY A 23 -0.02 0.35 -2.20
N LEU A 24 0.50 -0.53 -1.36
CA LEU A 24 1.41 -0.19 -0.27
C LEU A 24 2.77 -0.86 -0.47
N GLU A 25 3.84 -0.09 -0.33
CA GLU A 25 5.23 -0.59 -0.37
C GLU A 25 6.04 0.03 0.77
N ALA A 26 7.14 -0.62 1.16
CA ALA A 26 8.07 -0.13 2.19
C ALA A 26 7.38 0.34 3.48
N ARG A 27 6.27 -0.31 3.86
CA ARG A 27 5.43 -0.04 5.05
C ARG A 27 4.71 1.31 5.08
N THR A 28 5.19 2.29 4.31
CA THR A 28 4.85 3.72 4.48
C THR A 28 4.57 4.43 3.16
N GLN A 29 4.78 3.76 2.01
CA GLN A 29 4.54 4.33 0.70
C GLN A 29 3.19 3.88 0.20
N CYS A 30 2.33 4.84 -0.14
CA CYS A 30 1.03 4.62 -0.73
C CYS A 30 1.04 5.04 -2.20
N PHE A 31 0.50 4.19 -3.07
CA PHE A 31 0.43 4.40 -4.50
C PHE A 31 -0.99 4.26 -5.00
N CYS A 32 -1.45 5.26 -5.75
CA CYS A 32 -2.79 5.29 -6.33
C CYS A 32 -2.73 5.14 -7.85
N ARG A 33 -3.53 4.23 -8.40
CA ARG A 33 -3.53 3.93 -9.85
C ARG A 33 -4.93 3.66 -10.40
N ASN A 34 -5.07 3.88 -11.71
CA ASN A 34 -6.29 3.57 -12.46
C ASN A 34 -6.19 2.30 -13.32
N SER A 35 -4.99 1.74 -13.43
CA SER A 35 -4.72 0.49 -14.13
C SER A 35 -3.75 -0.36 -13.33
N TYR A 36 -3.96 -1.68 -13.40
CA TYR A 36 -3.01 -2.66 -12.90
C TYR A 36 -2.02 -2.98 -14.02
N SER A 37 -1.00 -2.13 -14.15
CA SER A 37 0.20 -2.50 -14.90
C SER A 37 1.25 -2.95 -13.87
N PRO A 38 1.82 -4.16 -14.01
CA PRO A 38 2.90 -4.60 -13.14
C PRO A 38 4.03 -3.56 -13.14
N ILE A 39 4.42 -3.12 -11.95
CA ILE A 39 5.55 -2.21 -11.77
C ILE A 39 6.70 -3.12 -11.35
N GLY A 40 7.49 -3.60 -12.32
CA GLY A 40 8.56 -4.55 -12.05
C GLY A 40 8.14 -6.02 -12.05
N ARG A 41 8.86 -6.86 -11.30
CA ARG A 41 8.65 -8.32 -11.27
C ARG A 41 7.67 -8.67 -10.17
N ASN A 42 6.75 -9.61 -10.44
CA ASN A 42 5.91 -10.19 -9.41
C ASN A 42 6.78 -10.92 -8.38
N GLN A 43 6.69 -10.50 -7.13
CA GLN A 43 7.34 -11.14 -5.99
C GLN A 43 6.36 -12.11 -5.32
N GLY A 44 6.90 -13.03 -4.52
CA GLY A 44 6.07 -13.87 -3.65
C GLY A 44 5.37 -13.04 -2.57
N SER A 45 4.23 -13.52 -2.06
CA SER A 45 3.49 -12.86 -0.98
C SER A 45 4.32 -12.59 0.26
N ASP A 46 5.36 -13.39 0.50
CA ASP A 46 6.27 -13.25 1.64
C ASP A 46 7.08 -11.94 1.60
N TYR A 47 7.20 -11.31 0.43
CA TYR A 47 7.81 -9.96 0.31
C TYR A 47 6.85 -8.85 0.73
N CYS A 48 5.56 -9.14 0.91
CA CYS A 48 4.52 -8.17 1.25
C CYS A 48 4.00 -8.35 2.70
N SER A 49 4.85 -8.85 3.61
CA SER A 49 4.47 -9.22 4.99
C SER A 49 4.90 -8.22 6.06
N ALA A 50 5.33 -7.02 5.70
CA ALA A 50 5.76 -6.01 6.65
C ALA A 50 4.56 -5.30 7.28
N SER A 51 4.54 -5.22 8.61
CA SER A 51 3.48 -4.54 9.35
C SER A 51 3.45 -3.03 9.08
N CYS A 52 2.23 -2.51 8.97
CA CYS A 52 1.97 -1.07 8.91
C CYS A 52 2.39 -0.40 10.23
N PRO A 53 3.01 0.79 10.21
CA PRO A 53 3.43 1.47 11.44
C PRO A 53 2.25 2.07 12.23
N GLY A 54 1.13 2.41 11.58
CA GLY A 54 -0.08 2.89 12.24
C GLY A 54 -0.96 1.80 12.83
N ASP A 55 -0.86 0.57 12.32
CA ASP A 55 -1.59 -0.60 12.80
C ASP A 55 -0.80 -1.89 12.51
N ASN A 56 -0.17 -2.45 13.53
CA ASN A 56 0.66 -3.65 13.37
C ASN A 56 -0.14 -4.93 13.03
N SER A 57 -1.47 -4.91 13.11
CA SER A 57 -2.33 -6.01 12.66
C SER A 57 -2.52 -6.05 11.14
N GLN A 58 -2.17 -4.96 10.45
CA GLN A 58 -2.27 -4.81 9.01
C GLN A 58 -0.92 -5.01 8.33
N LEU A 59 -0.94 -5.53 7.09
CA LEU A 59 0.25 -5.73 6.27
C LEU A 59 0.32 -4.65 5.17
N CYS A 60 1.39 -3.86 5.19
CA CYS A 60 1.62 -2.71 4.30
C CYS A 60 2.76 -2.95 3.31
N GLY A 61 2.78 -4.13 2.68
CA GLY A 61 3.79 -4.50 1.70
C GLY A 61 5.10 -4.89 2.36
N GLY A 62 6.23 -4.42 1.83
CA GLY A 62 7.57 -4.73 2.32
C GLY A 62 8.63 -4.11 1.43
#